data_AF-A0A1I6VXG3-F1
#
_entry.id   AF-A0A1I6VXG3-F1
#
_cell.length_a   1.000
_cell.length_b   1.000
_cell.length_c   1.000
_cell.angle_alpha   90.00
_cell.angle_beta   90.00
_cell.angle_gamma   90.00
#
_symmetry.space_group_name_H-M   'P 1'
#
loop_
_entity.id
_entity.type
_entity.pdbx_description
1 polymer ?
#
loop_
_entity_poly.entity_id
_entity_poly.type
_entity_poly.pdbx_seq_one_letter_code
_entity_poly.pdbx_strand_id
1 'polypeptide(L)' 'MHIRPVKAYKMNEDFKILPKLMYTGEYDDNRHLINVYDSSKEKLTKIIGTYQWILNSTGEIFFIEEDDPYLAT' A
#
# COMPACT_ATOMS: atom_id res chain seq x y z
N MET A 1 -2.67 -6.16 16.57
CA MET A 1 -2.66 -6.07 15.08
C MET A 1 -4.01 -5.59 14.60
N HIS A 2 -4.02 -4.74 13.57
CA HIS A 2 -5.24 -4.14 13.01
C HIS A 2 -5.25 -4.23 11.48
N ILE A 3 -6.41 -4.53 10.89
CA ILE A 3 -6.59 -4.59 9.44
C ILE A 3 -7.42 -3.38 9.00
N ARG A 4 -6.92 -2.62 8.02
CA ARG A 4 -7.58 -1.43 7.47
C ARG A 4 -7.27 -1.28 5.97
N PRO A 5 -8.16 -0.66 5.19
CA PRO A 5 -7.85 -0.37 3.79
C PRO A 5 -6.69 0.64 3.68
N VAL A 6 -5.90 0.53 2.60
CA VAL A 6 -4.87 1.49 2.20
C VAL A 6 -5.06 1.88 0.74
N LYS A 7 -4.64 3.10 0.38
CA LYS A 7 -4.65 3.53 -1.02
C LYS A 7 -3.33 3.13 -1.68
N ALA A 8 -3.43 2.47 -2.83
CA ALA A 8 -2.28 2.05 -3.62
C ALA A 8 -2.26 2.76 -4.97
N TYR A 9 -1.08 3.27 -5.33
CA TYR A 9 -0.84 4.00 -6.58
C TYR A 9 0.30 3.34 -7.35
N LYS A 10 0.03 2.88 -8.57
CA LYS A 10 1.04 2.25 -9.41
C LYS A 10 2.05 3.29 -9.89
N MET A 11 3.35 3.08 -9.64
CA MET A 11 4.38 4.12 -9.76
C MET A 11 4.79 4.50 -11.20
N ASN A 12 4.47 3.67 -12.18
CA ASN A 12 4.83 3.89 -13.60
C ASN A 12 3.66 4.42 -14.44
N GLU A 13 2.58 4.86 -13.80
CA GLU A 13 1.39 5.34 -14.48
C GLU A 13 1.00 6.73 -13.94
N ASP A 14 0.25 7.50 -14.72
CA ASP A 14 -0.16 8.84 -14.29
C ASP A 14 -1.26 8.74 -13.22
N PHE A 15 -0.86 8.89 -11.95
CA PHE A 15 -1.74 8.76 -10.78
C PHE A 15 -2.89 9.78 -10.76
N LYS A 16 -2.81 10.85 -11.56
CA LYS A 16 -3.87 11.84 -11.70
C LYS A 16 -5.02 11.37 -12.60
N ILE A 17 -4.75 10.39 -13.47
CA ILE A 17 -5.68 9.90 -14.49
C ILE A 17 -6.27 8.55 -14.07
N LEU A 18 -5.47 7.71 -13.41
CA LEU A 18 -5.91 6.38 -13.01
C LEU A 18 -6.58 6.35 -11.65
N PRO A 19 -7.61 5.49 -11.48
CA PRO A 19 -8.25 5.33 -10.19
C PRO A 19 -7.27 4.75 -9.18
N LYS A 20 -7.24 5.32 -7.98
CA LYS A 20 -6.55 4.73 -6.83
C LYS A 20 -7.08 3.33 -6.55
N LEU A 21 -6.19 2.39 -6.29
CA LEU A 21 -6.55 1.03 -5.87
C LEU A 21 -6.73 1.00 -4.35
N MET A 22 -7.66 0.16 -3.89
CA MET A 22 -7.87 -0.06 -2.46
C MET A 22 -7.34 -1.44 -2.10
N TYR A 23 -6.27 -1.47 -1.32
CA TYR A 23 -5.63 -2.70 -0.83
C TYR A 23 -5.87 -2.90 0.66
N THR A 24 -5.54 -4.08 1.17
CA THR A 24 -5.66 -4.40 2.59
C THR A 24 -4.32 -4.15 3.28
N GLY A 25 -4.27 -3.22 4.23
CA GLY A 25 -3.13 -2.99 5.11
C GLY A 25 -3.29 -3.71 6.44
N GLU A 26 -2.20 -4.32 6.90
CA GLU A 26 -2.07 -4.89 8.24
C GLU A 26 -1.08 -4.06 9.03
N TYR A 27 -1.50 -3.65 10.22
CA TYR A 27 -0.77 -2.75 11.09
C TYR A 27 -0.39 -3.45 12.40
N ASP A 28 0.81 -3.14 12.91
CA ASP A 28 1.22 -3.51 14.25
C ASP A 28 0.46 -2.71 15.33
N ASP A 29 0.69 -3.00 16.61
CA ASP A 29 0.02 -2.32 17.71
C ASP A 29 0.44 -0.84 17.86
N ASN A 30 1.58 -0.46 17.27
CA ASN A 30 2.07 0.91 17.19
C ASN A 30 1.53 1.67 15.97
N ARG A 31 0.64 1.05 15.18
CA ARG A 31 0.05 1.59 13.94
C ARG A 31 1.03 1.73 12.79
N HIS A 32 2.13 0.97 12.77
CA HIS A 32 2.97 0.89 11.58
C HIS A 32 2.42 -0.13 10.60
N LEU A 33 2.33 0.23 9.32
CA LEU A 33 1.99 -0.70 8.25
C LEU A 33 3.08 -1.77 8.09
N ILE A 34 2.74 -3.02 8.39
CA ILE A 34 3.66 -4.16 8.34
C ILE A 34 3.43 -5.07 7.13
N ASN A 35 2.18 -5.22 6.66
CA ASN A 35 1.87 -6.00 5.46
C ASN A 35 0.82 -5.28 4.59
N VAL A 36 0.90 -5.50 3.28
CA VAL A 36 -0.10 -5.03 2.30
C VAL A 36 -0.51 -6.21 1.43
N TYR A 37 -1.80 -6.31 1.14
CA TYR A 37 -2.36 -7.35 0.29
C TYR A 37 -3.24 -6.74 -0.79
N ASP A 38 -3.12 -7.23 -2.02
CA ASP A 38 -3.97 -6.82 -3.13
C ASP A 38 -5.42 -7.34 -2.97
N SER A 39 -6.28 -7.06 -3.95
CA SER A 39 -7.66 -7.54 -3.92
C SER A 39 -7.78 -9.08 -4.00
N SER A 40 -6.74 -9.76 -4.51
CA SER A 40 -6.63 -11.22 -4.61
C SER A 40 -6.03 -11.86 -3.36
N LYS A 41 -5.67 -11.05 -2.34
CA LYS A 41 -4.96 -11.45 -1.11
C LYS A 41 -3.51 -11.88 -1.32
N GLU A 42 -2.90 -11.56 -2.46
CA GLU A 42 -1.47 -11.67 -2.66
C GLU A 42 -0.76 -10.61 -1.81
N LYS A 43 0.27 -11.04 -1.07
CA LYS A 43 1.08 -10.17 -0.23
C LYS A 43 2.10 -9.40 -1.06
N LEU A 44 2.11 -8.08 -0.94
CA LEU A 44 3.15 -7.25 -1.51
C LEU A 44 4.41 -7.30 -0.63
N THR A 45 5.56 -7.19 -1.27
CA THR A 45 6.86 -7.11 -0.60
C THR A 45 7.32 -5.67 -0.52
N LYS A 46 7.66 -5.19 0.68
CA LYS A 46 8.25 -3.86 0.86
C LYS A 46 9.67 -3.83 0.30
N ILE A 47 9.97 -2.85 -0.53
CA ILE A 47 11.33 -2.62 -1.02
C ILE A 47 12.09 -1.86 0.08
N ILE A 48 13.09 -2.51 0.67
CA ILE A 48 13.85 -1.96 1.80
C ILE A 48 14.56 -0.66 1.37
N GLY A 49 14.45 0.36 2.21
CA GLY A 49 15.05 1.68 1.95
C GLY A 49 14.19 2.62 1.10
N THR A 50 12.98 2.20 0.69
CA THR A 50 12.04 3.04 -0.06
C THR A 50 10.63 2.98 0.52
N TYR A 51 9.72 3.81 -0.02
CA TYR A 51 8.27 3.78 0.28
C TYR A 51 7.49 2.85 -0.66
N GLN A 52 8.20 2.00 -1.42
CA GLN A 52 7.63 1.23 -2.52
C GLN A 52 7.32 -0.20 -2.09
N TRP A 53 6.29 -0.76 -2.73
CA TRP A 53 5.84 -2.13 -2.53
C TRP A 53 5.72 -2.82 -3.88
N ILE A 54 6.23 -4.05 -3.99
CA ILE A 54 6.17 -4.82 -5.23
C ILE A 54 5.20 -5.99 -5.09
N LEU A 55 4.36 -6.18 -6.10
CA LEU A 55 3.58 -7.40 -6.29
C LEU A 55 4.46 -8.40 -7.06
N ASN A 56 4.88 -9.49 -6.41
CA ASN A 56 5.91 -10.36 -6.98
C ASN A 56 5.42 -11.14 -8.21
N SER A 57 4.13 -11.44 -8.29
CA SER A 57 3.54 -12.16 -9.43
C SER A 57 3.60 -11.35 -10.74
N THR A 58 3.44 -10.03 -10.67
CA THR A 58 3.38 -9.14 -11.86
C THR A 58 4.61 -8.25 -12.01
N GLY A 59 5.40 -8.06 -10.96
CA GLY A 59 6.49 -7.09 -10.91
C GLY A 59 6.02 -5.63 -10.81
N GLU A 60 4.72 -5.38 -10.61
CA GLU A 60 4.17 -4.04 -10.49
C GLU A 60 4.59 -3.40 -9.17
N ILE A 61 4.94 -2.11 -9.23
CA ILE A 61 5.42 -1.33 -8.10
C ILE A 61 4.37 -0.29 -7.72
N PHE A 62 4.06 -0.24 -6.43
CA PHE A 62 3.06 0.63 -5.85
C PHE A 62 3.67 1.53 -4.78
N PHE A 63 3.21 2.78 -4.73
CA PHE A 63 3.27 3.63 -3.57
C PHE A 63 2.02 3.41 -2.72
N ILE A 64 2.19 3.24 -1.41
CA ILE A 64 1.08 3.03 -0.47
C ILE A 64 0.93 4.29 0.37
N GLU A 65 -0.21 4.95 0.24
CA GLU A 65 -0.60 6.05 1.11
C GLU A 65 -1.34 5.45 2.30
N GLU A 66 -0.73 5.59 3.47
CA GLU A 66 -1.36 5.29 4.75
C GLU A 66 -2.36 6.41 5.06
N ASP A 67 -3.63 6.06 5.30
CA ASP A 67 -4.58 7.03 5.85
C ASP A 67 -4.16 7.33 7.30
N ASP A 68 -3.27 8.31 7.49
CA ASP A 68 -2.94 8.83 8.81
C ASP A 68 -4.02 9.83 9.23
N PRO A 69 -4.88 9.49 10.21
CA PRO A 69 -5.94 10.39 10.67
C PRO A 69 -5.41 11.65 11.37
N TYR A 70 -4.10 11.78 11.62
CA TYR A 70 -3.48 12.96 12.25
C TYR A 70 -2.75 13.88 11.27
N LEU A 71 -2.57 13.47 10.02
CA LEU A 71 -2.00 14.35 8.96
C LEU A 71 -3.08 15.10 8.16
N ALA A 72 -4.36 14.86 8.46
CA ALA A 72 -5.48 15.64 7.95
C ALA A 72 -5.73 16.89 8.83
N THR A 73 -4.79 17.83 8.84
CA THR A 73 -4.97 19.19 9.40
C THR A 73 -4.47 20.24 8.43
#